data_AF-A0A538FRQ2-F1
#
_entry.id   AF-A0A538FRQ2-F1
#
_cell.length_a   1.000
_cell.length_b   1.000
_cell.length_c   1.000
_cell.angle_alpha   90.00
_cell.angle_beta   90.00
_cell.angle_gamma   90.00
#
_symmetry.space_group_name_H-M   'P 1'
#
loop_
_entity.id
_entity.type
_entity.pdbx_description
1 polymer ?
#
loop_
_entity_poly.entity_id
_entity_poly.type
_entity_poly.pdbx_seq_one_letter_code
_entity_poly.pdbx_strand_id
1 'polypeptide(L)'
;MLHRARLEHTKFELQRWKGRFDSQPRREGNVRTQEEQAARLVWQYGEPIHAVVFFAPETRAATDGLGIKGGWMSYFGCRAAPLGSVAAAVVTSIFYGFHPRKVERAIPDAWAYAEPRQLIDARLSAMDAALRRLLGEAIDGPDVRRAAALATAAVHSADFSGRPLGAANAALADPGAPHLQLWQALGAMREHRGDGHVTCLVANQVDPCESLVMQAATGRSERDSLRTNRGWSDEEWRTAVMRLRERGWLDDDELPTPSGTKARDAIEAATDRLAAPLVATLGARGVELVEAMRPLAERIMAAGEVPRRNNMGLPWPSQ
;
A
#
# COMPACT_ATOMS: atom_id res chain seq x y z
N MET A 1 -5.76 21.76 -23.31
CA MET A 1 -7.07 21.09 -23.53
C MET A 1 -7.16 19.72 -22.86
N LEU A 2 -6.16 18.83 -22.98
CA LEU A 2 -6.16 17.49 -22.36
C LEU A 2 -6.21 17.50 -20.82
N HIS A 3 -5.58 18.46 -20.15
CA HIS A 3 -5.62 18.61 -18.68
C HIS A 3 -7.03 18.97 -18.16
N ARG A 4 -7.82 19.73 -18.94
CA ARG A 4 -9.19 20.12 -18.58
C ARG A 4 -10.14 18.92 -18.69
N ALA A 5 -10.05 18.14 -19.76
CA ALA A 5 -10.89 16.95 -19.96
C ALA A 5 -10.67 15.85 -18.90
N ARG A 6 -9.48 15.79 -18.29
CA ARG A 6 -9.10 14.76 -17.30
C ARG A 6 -9.54 15.10 -15.88
N LEU A 7 -9.48 16.38 -15.53
CA LEU A 7 -10.13 16.93 -14.33
C LEU A 7 -11.64 16.76 -14.43
N GLU A 8 -12.23 16.93 -15.63
CA GLU A 8 -13.66 16.70 -15.88
C GLU A 8 -14.05 15.23 -15.75
N HIS A 9 -13.28 14.25 -16.27
CA HIS A 9 -13.61 12.82 -16.12
C HIS A 9 -13.58 12.34 -14.64
N THR A 10 -12.64 12.84 -13.85
CA THR A 10 -12.52 12.46 -12.43
C THR A 10 -13.49 13.24 -11.55
N LYS A 11 -13.75 14.53 -11.87
CA LYS A 11 -14.88 15.28 -11.31
C LYS A 11 -16.21 14.61 -11.64
N PHE A 12 -16.35 14.05 -12.84
CA PHE A 12 -17.55 13.32 -13.25
C PHE A 12 -17.72 12.03 -12.44
N GLU A 13 -16.66 11.26 -12.19
CA GLU A 13 -16.72 10.09 -11.29
C GLU A 13 -17.05 10.49 -9.84
N LEU A 14 -16.47 11.57 -9.32
CA LEU A 14 -16.73 12.10 -7.98
C LEU A 14 -18.12 12.77 -7.84
N GLN A 15 -18.62 13.47 -8.86
CA GLN A 15 -19.97 14.05 -8.91
C GLN A 15 -21.03 12.97 -9.05
N ARG A 16 -20.79 11.95 -9.89
CA ARG A 16 -21.64 10.76 -9.99
C ARG A 16 -21.63 9.97 -8.69
N TRP A 17 -20.57 10.07 -7.90
CA TRP A 17 -20.50 9.48 -6.57
C TRP A 17 -21.26 10.30 -5.52
N LYS A 18 -21.16 11.65 -5.50
CA LYS A 18 -22.00 12.53 -4.66
C LYS A 18 -23.50 12.32 -4.91
N GLY A 19 -23.92 12.17 -6.17
CA GLY A 19 -25.33 11.97 -6.53
C GLY A 19 -25.94 10.60 -6.22
N ARG A 20 -25.15 9.60 -5.80
CA ARG A 20 -25.63 8.22 -5.53
C ARG A 20 -25.73 7.87 -4.05
N PHE A 21 -25.38 8.78 -3.15
CA PHE A 21 -25.71 8.64 -1.73
C PHE A 21 -27.20 8.93 -1.45
N ASP A 22 -27.88 9.68 -2.33
CA ASP A 22 -29.22 10.20 -2.05
C ASP A 22 -30.41 9.39 -2.59
N SER A 23 -30.22 8.32 -3.38
CA SER A 23 -31.28 7.32 -3.68
C SER A 23 -30.88 6.37 -4.82
N GLN A 24 -30.96 5.04 -4.59
CA GLN A 24 -31.57 4.02 -5.47
C GLN A 24 -31.09 2.57 -5.17
N PRO A 25 -31.92 1.55 -5.46
CA PRO A 25 -31.66 0.14 -5.14
C PRO A 25 -30.64 -0.53 -6.06
N ARG A 26 -29.97 -1.56 -5.52
CA ARG A 26 -28.86 -2.34 -6.12
C ARG A 26 -29.35 -3.17 -7.33
N ARG A 27 -28.61 -3.15 -8.44
CA ARG A 27 -28.78 -4.07 -9.59
C ARG A 27 -27.67 -5.13 -9.60
N GLU A 28 -28.04 -6.36 -9.91
CA GLU A 28 -27.15 -7.52 -10.01
C GLU A 28 -26.29 -7.49 -11.27
N GLY A 29 -25.03 -7.90 -11.10
CA GLY A 29 -23.90 -7.72 -12.01
C GLY A 29 -22.73 -7.17 -11.21
N ASN A 30 -21.51 -7.67 -11.44
CA ASN A 30 -20.28 -7.48 -10.64
C ASN A 30 -19.84 -6.00 -10.50
N VAL A 31 -20.66 -5.18 -9.84
CA VAL A 31 -20.49 -3.74 -9.64
C VAL A 31 -20.00 -3.56 -8.21
N ARG A 32 -18.76 -3.08 -8.07
CA ARG A 32 -18.20 -2.76 -6.76
C ARG A 32 -19.12 -1.82 -5.99
N THR A 33 -19.32 -2.08 -4.70
CA THR A 33 -20.09 -1.17 -3.83
C THR A 33 -19.40 0.19 -3.76
N GLN A 34 -20.11 1.22 -3.30
CA GLN A 34 -19.52 2.55 -3.13
C GLN A 34 -18.35 2.53 -2.14
N GLU A 35 -18.43 1.70 -1.11
CA GLU A 35 -17.40 1.54 -0.08
C GLU A 35 -16.16 0.84 -0.65
N GLU A 36 -16.34 -0.18 -1.49
CA GLU A 36 -15.24 -0.86 -2.21
C GLU A 36 -14.50 0.11 -3.14
N GLN A 37 -15.24 0.95 -3.87
CA GLN A 37 -14.64 1.99 -4.73
C GLN A 37 -13.92 3.04 -3.90
N ALA A 38 -14.48 3.47 -2.77
CA ALA A 38 -13.85 4.40 -1.86
C ALA A 38 -12.54 3.81 -1.28
N ALA A 39 -12.54 2.55 -0.86
CA ALA A 39 -11.34 1.88 -0.34
C ALA A 39 -10.23 1.82 -1.39
N ARG A 40 -10.58 1.54 -2.65
CA ARG A 40 -9.66 1.56 -3.79
C ARG A 40 -9.06 2.95 -4.01
N LEU A 41 -9.87 4.01 -3.96
CA LEU A 41 -9.41 5.39 -4.14
C LEU A 41 -8.57 5.88 -2.97
N VAL A 42 -8.95 5.57 -1.73
CA VAL A 42 -8.17 5.90 -0.54
C VAL A 42 -6.80 5.25 -0.61
N TRP A 43 -6.71 3.98 -1.02
CA TRP A 43 -5.42 3.36 -1.30
C TRP A 43 -4.67 4.06 -2.45
N GLN A 44 -5.35 4.35 -3.56
CA GLN A 44 -4.72 4.97 -4.74
C GLN A 44 -4.04 6.31 -4.43
N TYR A 45 -4.70 7.20 -3.68
CA TYR A 45 -4.17 8.53 -3.33
C TYR A 45 -3.41 8.55 -2.00
N GLY A 46 -3.65 7.58 -1.10
CA GLY A 46 -2.92 7.47 0.17
C GLY A 46 -1.54 6.83 -0.01
N GLU A 47 -1.38 5.86 -0.91
CA GLU A 47 -0.13 5.12 -1.09
C GLU A 47 1.06 6.04 -1.42
N PRO A 48 0.98 7.03 -2.33
CA PRO A 48 2.10 7.94 -2.59
C PRO A 48 2.56 8.73 -1.37
N ILE A 49 1.62 9.12 -0.50
CA ILE A 49 1.93 9.89 0.72
C ILE A 49 2.68 9.00 1.72
N HIS A 50 2.18 7.79 1.96
CA HIS A 50 2.81 6.86 2.89
C HIS A 50 4.13 6.31 2.36
N ALA A 51 4.18 5.94 1.07
CA ALA A 51 5.30 5.23 0.46
C ALA A 51 6.59 6.05 0.39
N VAL A 52 6.55 7.36 0.62
CA VAL A 52 7.74 8.23 0.78
C VAL A 52 8.77 7.57 1.69
N VAL A 53 8.35 6.90 2.77
CA VAL A 53 9.25 6.23 3.71
C VAL A 53 10.20 5.22 3.06
N PHE A 54 9.78 4.58 1.97
CA PHE A 54 10.58 3.54 1.30
C PHE A 54 11.61 4.10 0.31
N PHE A 55 11.52 5.38 -0.05
CA PHE A 55 12.35 6.00 -1.08
C PHE A 55 13.14 7.21 -0.58
N ALA A 56 12.61 7.91 0.43
CA ALA A 56 13.18 9.13 0.96
C ALA A 56 14.61 8.92 1.48
N PRO A 57 15.59 9.75 1.08
CA PRO A 57 16.94 9.70 1.62
C PRO A 57 16.97 9.95 3.13
N GLU A 58 16.01 10.70 3.68
CA GLU A 58 15.84 10.96 5.10
C GLU A 58 15.64 9.67 5.90
N THR A 59 14.85 8.71 5.39
CA THR A 59 14.66 7.42 6.06
C THR A 59 15.99 6.70 6.15
N ARG A 60 16.76 6.71 5.05
CA ARG A 60 18.03 6.01 5.02
C ARG A 60 19.02 6.62 6.00
N ALA A 61 19.16 7.95 5.99
CA ALA A 61 20.03 8.67 6.92
C ALA A 61 19.65 8.41 8.39
N ALA A 62 18.35 8.43 8.72
CA ALA A 62 17.87 8.15 10.07
C ALA A 62 18.21 6.72 10.52
N THR A 63 18.03 5.73 9.64
CA THR A 63 18.37 4.33 9.96
C THR A 63 19.88 4.06 10.00
N ASP A 64 20.67 4.69 9.14
CA ASP A 64 22.13 4.59 9.18
C ASP A 64 22.68 5.12 10.52
N GLY A 65 22.07 6.17 11.07
CA GLY A 65 22.38 6.70 12.42
C GLY A 65 22.13 5.72 13.56
N LEU A 66 21.28 4.70 13.35
CA LEU A 66 21.04 3.60 14.30
C LEU A 66 21.92 2.37 14.02
N GLY A 67 22.85 2.45 13.06
CA GLY A 67 23.68 1.31 12.66
C GLY A 67 22.98 0.30 11.75
N ILE A 68 21.78 0.61 11.25
CA ILE A 68 21.01 -0.24 10.34
C ILE A 68 21.62 -0.15 8.93
N LYS A 69 22.26 -1.22 8.49
CA LYS A 69 23.06 -1.23 7.26
C LYS A 69 22.25 -1.70 6.05
N GLY A 70 22.22 -0.88 5.01
CA GLY A 70 21.66 -1.25 3.70
C GLY A 70 20.15 -1.04 3.61
N GLY A 71 19.66 -0.94 2.37
CA GLY A 71 18.26 -0.61 2.10
C GLY A 71 17.26 -1.66 2.59
N TRP A 72 17.61 -2.95 2.50
CA TRP A 72 16.71 -4.03 2.92
C TRP A 72 16.58 -4.15 4.44
N MET A 73 17.66 -3.96 5.20
CA MET A 73 17.59 -3.96 6.66
C MET A 73 16.74 -2.78 7.16
N SER A 74 16.96 -1.60 6.59
CA SER A 74 16.14 -0.40 6.84
C SER A 74 14.66 -0.65 6.50
N TYR A 75 14.38 -1.18 5.30
CA TYR A 75 13.02 -1.52 4.86
C TYR A 75 12.31 -2.49 5.81
N PHE A 76 12.94 -3.63 6.12
CA PHE A 76 12.33 -4.66 6.95
C PHE A 76 12.20 -4.19 8.40
N GLY A 77 13.25 -3.60 8.97
CA GLY A 77 13.25 -3.08 10.33
C GLY A 77 12.17 -2.02 10.54
N CYS A 78 12.13 -0.95 9.73
CA CYS A 78 11.15 0.12 9.87
C CYS A 78 9.71 -0.32 9.65
N ARG A 79 9.46 -1.25 8.71
CA ARG A 79 8.12 -1.73 8.41
C ARG A 79 7.63 -2.75 9.45
N ALA A 80 8.51 -3.60 9.98
CA ALA A 80 8.16 -4.64 10.96
C ALA A 80 8.17 -4.12 12.41
N ALA A 81 8.87 -3.03 12.71
CA ALA A 81 8.99 -2.47 14.06
C ALA A 81 7.68 -2.32 14.86
N PRO A 82 6.52 -1.97 14.26
CA PRO A 82 5.25 -1.93 15.00
C PRO A 82 4.85 -3.28 15.64
N LEU A 83 5.31 -4.41 15.08
CA LEU A 83 5.08 -5.74 15.64
C LEU A 83 5.98 -6.05 16.86
N GLY A 84 6.95 -5.19 17.16
CA GLY A 84 8.05 -5.48 18.07
C GLY A 84 9.12 -6.37 17.45
N SER A 85 10.02 -6.91 18.28
CA SER A 85 11.16 -7.75 17.88
C SER A 85 10.74 -9.20 17.56
N VAL A 86 9.82 -9.37 16.61
CA VAL A 86 9.33 -10.70 16.19
C VAL A 86 10.38 -11.45 15.36
N ALA A 87 10.30 -12.78 15.38
CA ALA A 87 11.19 -13.64 14.60
C ALA A 87 11.02 -13.42 13.09
N ALA A 88 12.09 -13.65 12.32
CA ALA A 88 12.09 -13.51 10.86
C ALA A 88 10.97 -14.33 10.17
N ALA A 89 10.61 -15.50 10.72
CA ALA A 89 9.52 -16.32 10.18
C ALA A 89 8.14 -15.61 10.24
N VAL A 90 7.88 -14.85 11.31
CA VAL A 90 6.65 -14.04 11.44
C VAL A 90 6.65 -12.93 10.40
N VAL A 91 7.79 -12.25 10.23
CA VAL A 91 7.94 -11.19 9.22
C VAL A 91 7.75 -11.76 7.81
N THR A 92 8.34 -12.91 7.48
CA THR A 92 8.16 -13.59 6.19
C THR A 92 6.70 -13.90 5.92
N SER A 93 5.97 -14.40 6.92
CA SER A 93 4.55 -14.72 6.78
C SER A 93 3.69 -13.49 6.45
N ILE A 94 3.98 -12.35 7.07
CA ILE A 94 3.24 -11.09 6.85
C ILE A 94 3.70 -10.42 5.56
N PHE A 95 5.01 -10.46 5.26
CA PHE A 95 5.63 -9.81 4.11
C PHE A 95 5.60 -10.77 2.91
N TYR A 96 4.41 -11.30 2.66
CA TYR A 96 4.14 -12.51 1.86
C TYR A 96 4.93 -12.65 0.57
N GLY A 97 5.12 -11.56 -0.20
CA GLY A 97 5.81 -11.63 -1.49
C GLY A 97 7.34 -11.78 -1.41
N PHE A 98 7.97 -11.76 -0.23
CA PHE A 98 9.42 -11.90 -0.10
C PHE A 98 9.86 -13.35 0.06
N HIS A 99 10.98 -13.70 -0.56
CA HIS A 99 11.64 -14.97 -0.31
C HIS A 99 12.15 -15.01 1.16
N PRO A 100 11.92 -16.10 1.93
CA PRO A 100 12.36 -16.25 3.33
C PRO A 100 13.82 -15.83 3.61
N ARG A 101 14.78 -16.38 2.85
CA ARG A 101 16.22 -16.01 2.91
C ARG A 101 16.51 -14.51 2.91
N LYS A 102 15.69 -13.70 2.22
CA LYS A 102 15.89 -12.25 2.15
C LYS A 102 15.50 -11.56 3.46
N VAL A 103 14.45 -12.06 4.11
CA VAL A 103 13.98 -11.58 5.42
C VAL A 103 14.91 -12.06 6.54
N GLU A 104 15.29 -13.34 6.50
CA GLU A 104 16.20 -13.99 7.47
C GLU A 104 17.58 -13.32 7.53
N ARG A 105 18.07 -12.79 6.40
CA ARG A 105 19.32 -12.04 6.35
C ARG A 105 19.24 -10.66 7.02
N ALA A 106 18.04 -10.08 7.15
CA ALA A 106 17.88 -8.68 7.54
C ALA A 106 17.31 -8.52 8.96
N ILE A 107 16.30 -9.30 9.32
CA ILE A 107 15.53 -9.09 10.56
C ILE A 107 16.35 -9.37 11.83
N PRO A 108 17.11 -10.49 11.96
CA PRO A 108 17.92 -10.72 13.15
C PRO A 108 18.93 -9.59 13.40
N ASP A 109 19.60 -9.13 12.35
CA ASP A 109 20.54 -8.02 12.44
C ASP A 109 19.84 -6.70 12.79
N ALA A 110 18.69 -6.40 12.18
CA ALA A 110 17.94 -5.18 12.48
C ALA A 110 17.63 -5.06 13.98
N TRP A 111 17.20 -6.15 14.62
CA TRP A 111 16.93 -6.20 16.06
C TRP A 111 18.20 -6.18 16.92
N ALA A 112 19.33 -6.67 16.39
CA ALA A 112 20.61 -6.57 17.09
C ALA A 112 21.18 -5.14 17.10
N TYR A 113 20.88 -4.33 16.08
CA TYR A 113 21.37 -2.96 15.97
C TYR A 113 20.43 -1.91 16.59
N ALA A 114 19.10 -2.11 16.52
CA ALA A 114 18.14 -1.14 17.03
C ALA A 114 16.90 -1.81 17.62
N GLU A 115 16.42 -1.25 18.73
CA GLU A 115 15.13 -1.58 19.30
C GLU A 115 14.01 -1.12 18.34
N PRO A 116 12.88 -1.86 18.24
CA PRO A 116 11.75 -1.48 17.40
C PRO A 116 11.27 -0.04 17.62
N ARG A 117 11.28 0.43 18.89
CA ARG A 117 10.91 1.81 19.22
C ARG A 117 11.84 2.84 18.57
N GLN A 118 13.15 2.58 18.53
CA GLN A 118 14.11 3.48 17.89
C GLN A 118 13.86 3.57 16.38
N LEU A 119 13.48 2.47 15.74
CA LEU A 119 13.10 2.44 14.33
C LEU A 119 11.78 3.19 14.05
N ILE A 120 10.82 3.12 14.98
CA ILE A 120 9.58 3.92 14.92
C ILE A 120 9.88 5.42 15.06
N ASP A 121 10.72 5.81 16.00
CA ASP A 121 11.11 7.21 16.20
C ASP A 121 11.92 7.74 15.00
N ALA A 122 12.82 6.91 14.44
CA ALA A 122 13.62 7.25 13.27
C ALA A 122 12.76 7.43 12.01
N ARG A 123 11.80 6.52 11.74
CA ARG A 123 10.90 6.67 10.59
C ARG A 123 9.98 7.88 10.74
N LEU A 124 9.51 8.20 11.95
CA LEU A 124 8.70 9.40 12.19
C LEU A 124 9.50 10.68 11.94
N SER A 125 10.73 10.76 12.46
CA SER A 125 11.62 11.91 12.24
C SER A 125 11.97 12.09 10.76
N ALA A 126 12.24 10.98 10.06
CA ALA A 126 12.49 10.99 8.62
C ALA A 126 11.27 11.49 7.83
N MET A 127 10.06 11.07 8.21
CA MET A 127 8.83 11.49 7.52
C MET A 127 8.45 12.93 7.82
N ASP A 128 8.77 13.46 9.01
CA ASP A 128 8.63 14.90 9.29
C ASP A 128 9.48 15.71 8.31
N ALA A 129 10.77 15.38 8.20
CA ALA A 129 11.70 16.07 7.30
C ALA A 129 11.32 15.91 5.82
N ALA A 130 11.06 14.68 5.36
CA ALA A 130 10.76 14.39 3.97
C ALA A 130 9.44 15.03 3.51
N LEU A 131 8.37 14.94 4.30
CA LEU A 131 7.07 15.52 3.93
C LEU A 131 7.10 17.04 3.93
N ARG A 132 7.83 17.68 4.88
CA ARG A 132 8.04 19.14 4.85
C ARG A 132 8.76 19.58 3.58
N ARG A 133 9.82 18.88 3.18
CA ARG A 133 10.54 19.16 1.93
C ARG A 133 9.64 19.00 0.70
N LEU A 134 8.85 17.93 0.64
CA LEU A 134 8.03 17.60 -0.53
C LEU A 134 6.77 18.46 -0.67
N LEU A 135 6.13 18.81 0.46
CA LEU A 135 4.87 19.55 0.45
C LEU A 135 5.08 21.07 0.60
N GLY A 136 6.21 21.52 1.14
CA GLY A 136 6.50 22.93 1.40
C GLY A 136 5.38 23.57 2.24
N GLU A 137 4.95 24.78 1.86
CA GLU A 137 3.86 25.50 2.52
C GLU A 137 2.54 24.71 2.64
N ALA A 138 2.32 23.69 1.79
CA ALA A 138 1.11 22.87 1.87
C ALA A 138 1.09 21.93 3.10
N ILE A 139 2.23 21.71 3.77
CA ILE A 139 2.33 20.82 4.94
C ILE A 139 1.42 21.27 6.09
N ASP A 140 1.29 22.58 6.28
CA ASP A 140 0.42 23.21 7.29
C ASP A 140 -0.93 23.64 6.68
N GLY A 141 -1.28 23.09 5.53
CA GLY A 141 -2.51 23.39 4.80
C GLY A 141 -3.77 22.76 5.40
N PRO A 142 -4.96 23.28 5.02
CA PRO A 142 -6.23 22.70 5.44
C PRO A 142 -6.44 21.25 4.94
N ASP A 143 -5.92 20.92 3.76
CA ASP A 143 -6.03 19.58 3.18
C ASP A 143 -5.33 18.52 4.05
N VAL A 144 -4.12 18.82 4.54
CA VAL A 144 -3.39 17.92 5.45
C VAL A 144 -4.16 17.70 6.73
N ARG A 145 -4.63 18.77 7.39
CA ARG A 145 -5.44 18.65 8.62
C ARG A 145 -6.72 17.87 8.40
N ARG A 146 -7.42 18.13 7.28
CA ARG A 146 -8.68 17.45 6.98
C ARG A 146 -8.47 15.97 6.71
N ALA A 147 -7.47 15.63 5.89
CA ALA A 147 -7.10 14.25 5.60
C ALA A 147 -6.65 13.52 6.88
N ALA A 148 -5.81 14.15 7.71
CA ALA A 148 -5.34 13.58 8.97
C ALA A 148 -6.51 13.21 9.89
N ALA A 149 -7.44 14.15 10.11
CA ALA A 149 -8.60 13.92 10.97
C ALA A 149 -9.49 12.78 10.45
N LEU A 150 -9.75 12.72 9.14
CA LEU A 150 -10.60 11.69 8.54
C LEU A 150 -9.93 10.32 8.54
N ALA A 151 -8.66 10.22 8.12
CA ALA A 151 -7.91 8.97 8.11
C ALA A 151 -7.75 8.40 9.54
N THR A 152 -7.45 9.27 10.51
CA THR A 152 -7.33 8.89 11.92
C THR A 152 -8.66 8.39 12.46
N ALA A 153 -9.78 9.07 12.17
CA ALA A 153 -11.11 8.62 12.61
C ALA A 153 -11.50 7.26 11.99
N ALA A 154 -11.15 7.03 10.73
CA ALA A 154 -11.35 5.75 10.06
C ALA A 154 -10.58 4.62 10.75
N VAL A 155 -9.28 4.84 11.03
CA VAL A 155 -8.43 3.87 11.74
C VAL A 155 -8.98 3.55 13.13
N HIS A 156 -9.38 4.54 13.92
CA HIS A 156 -9.94 4.31 15.26
C HIS A 156 -11.25 3.51 15.27
N SER A 157 -12.00 3.54 14.16
CA SER A 157 -13.30 2.88 14.06
C SER A 157 -13.24 1.54 13.31
N ALA A 158 -12.07 1.17 12.79
CA ALA A 158 -11.91 -0.01 11.94
C ALA A 158 -11.72 -1.29 12.75
N ASP A 159 -12.21 -2.40 12.21
CA ASP A 159 -11.89 -3.74 12.70
C ASP A 159 -10.56 -4.22 12.08
N PHE A 160 -9.62 -4.59 12.94
CA PHE A 160 -8.31 -5.14 12.58
C PHE A 160 -8.19 -6.65 12.85
N SER A 161 -9.29 -7.34 13.10
CA SER A 161 -9.31 -8.80 13.24
C SER A 161 -8.72 -9.48 12.01
N GLY A 162 -7.69 -10.31 12.20
CA GLY A 162 -6.94 -10.93 11.10
C GLY A 162 -6.10 -9.94 10.27
N ARG A 163 -5.74 -8.78 10.85
CA ARG A 163 -4.92 -7.73 10.24
C ARG A 163 -3.71 -7.42 11.12
N PRO A 164 -2.76 -8.36 11.30
CA PRO A 164 -1.70 -8.21 12.31
C PRO A 164 -0.83 -6.97 12.11
N LEU A 165 -0.43 -6.63 10.87
CA LEU A 165 0.43 -5.48 10.61
C LEU A 165 -0.37 -4.17 10.60
N GLY A 166 -1.62 -4.22 10.11
CA GLY A 166 -2.57 -3.12 10.26
C GLY A 166 -2.81 -2.77 11.74
N ALA A 167 -3.13 -3.77 12.56
CA ALA A 167 -3.37 -3.63 14.00
C ALA A 167 -2.16 -3.04 14.73
N ALA A 168 -0.97 -3.57 14.43
CA ALA A 168 0.27 -3.11 15.02
C ALA A 168 0.55 -1.63 14.71
N ASN A 169 0.27 -1.17 13.48
CA ASN A 169 0.41 0.25 13.14
C ASN A 169 -0.69 1.12 13.73
N ALA A 170 -1.92 0.61 13.84
CA ALA A 170 -3.04 1.32 14.46
C ALA A 170 -2.86 1.53 15.97
N ALA A 171 -2.10 0.65 16.64
CA ALA A 171 -1.82 0.71 18.07
C ALA A 171 -0.69 1.68 18.46
N LEU A 172 0.02 2.27 17.47
CA LEU A 172 1.08 3.22 17.76
C LEU A 172 0.54 4.54 18.33
N ALA A 173 1.36 5.20 19.15
CA ALA A 173 1.00 6.47 19.76
C ALA A 173 0.78 7.56 18.70
N ASP A 174 -0.11 8.50 19.01
CA ASP A 174 -0.36 9.67 18.19
C ASP A 174 0.92 10.53 18.07
N PRO A 175 1.44 10.76 16.85
CA PRO A 175 2.64 11.59 16.64
C PRO A 175 2.37 13.10 16.80
N GLY A 176 1.12 13.52 16.97
CA GLY A 176 0.70 14.89 17.28
C GLY A 176 0.63 15.84 16.09
N ALA A 177 1.68 15.90 15.25
CA ALA A 177 1.68 16.79 14.09
C ALA A 177 0.74 16.29 12.98
N PRO A 178 -0.12 17.13 12.37
CA PRO A 178 -1.15 16.66 11.42
C PRO A 178 -0.63 15.86 10.22
N HIS A 179 0.50 16.23 9.62
CA HIS A 179 1.07 15.48 8.51
C HIS A 179 1.62 14.11 8.94
N LEU A 180 2.14 14.00 10.17
CA LEU A 180 2.58 12.72 10.74
C LEU A 180 1.38 11.86 11.14
N GLN A 181 0.32 12.45 11.68
CA GLN A 181 -0.95 11.76 11.95
C GLN A 181 -1.52 11.17 10.66
N LEU A 182 -1.58 11.97 9.59
CA LEU A 182 -1.99 11.50 8.27
C LEU A 182 -1.11 10.35 7.80
N TRP A 183 0.22 10.51 7.81
CA TRP A 183 1.15 9.49 7.35
C TRP A 183 1.01 8.18 8.14
N GLN A 184 0.92 8.24 9.47
CA GLN A 184 0.79 7.06 10.34
C GLN A 184 -0.57 6.38 10.15
N ALA A 185 -1.66 7.15 10.02
CA ALA A 185 -2.99 6.61 9.72
C ALA A 185 -3.01 5.90 8.36
N LEU A 186 -2.43 6.51 7.31
CA LEU A 186 -2.31 5.88 6.00
C LEU A 186 -1.46 4.61 6.03
N GLY A 187 -0.44 4.55 6.89
CA GLY A 187 0.32 3.33 7.16
C GLY A 187 -0.55 2.22 7.72
N ALA A 188 -1.36 2.50 8.75
CA ALA A 188 -2.30 1.52 9.30
C ALA A 188 -3.34 1.05 8.26
N MET A 189 -3.90 1.98 7.46
CA MET A 189 -4.87 1.67 6.40
C MET A 189 -4.25 0.81 5.28
N ARG A 190 -3.02 1.14 4.88
CA ARG A 190 -2.25 0.39 3.88
C ARG A 190 -2.01 -1.03 4.35
N GLU A 191 -1.52 -1.21 5.58
CA GLU A 191 -1.18 -2.53 6.08
C GLU A 191 -2.44 -3.37 6.37
N HIS A 192 -3.55 -2.75 6.80
CA HIS A 192 -4.86 -3.42 6.85
C HIS A 192 -5.27 -3.98 5.49
N ARG A 193 -5.21 -3.15 4.43
CA ARG A 193 -5.51 -3.63 3.06
C ARG A 193 -4.51 -4.72 2.63
N GLY A 194 -3.24 -4.58 2.99
CA GLY A 194 -2.18 -5.56 2.69
C GLY A 194 -2.44 -6.92 3.33
N ASP A 195 -2.74 -6.97 4.62
CA ASP A 195 -3.11 -8.19 5.34
C ASP A 195 -4.36 -8.85 4.73
N GLY A 196 -5.34 -8.04 4.31
CA GLY A 196 -6.50 -8.49 3.54
C GLY A 196 -6.15 -9.10 2.20
N HIS A 197 -5.20 -8.50 1.47
CA HIS A 197 -4.73 -9.04 0.19
C HIS A 197 -4.02 -10.39 0.37
N VAL A 198 -3.17 -10.52 1.39
CA VAL A 198 -2.53 -11.81 1.73
C VAL A 198 -3.58 -12.87 2.03
N THR A 199 -4.64 -12.52 2.78
CA THR A 199 -5.77 -13.43 3.03
C THR A 199 -6.40 -13.90 1.71
N CYS A 200 -6.64 -13.00 0.76
CA CYS A 200 -7.20 -13.33 -0.54
C CYS A 200 -6.28 -14.24 -1.37
N LEU A 201 -4.96 -14.01 -1.37
CA LEU A 201 -3.99 -14.85 -2.08
C LEU A 201 -3.98 -16.27 -1.51
N VAL A 202 -3.90 -16.40 -0.18
CA VAL A 202 -3.89 -17.69 0.52
C VAL A 202 -5.21 -18.45 0.26
N ALA A 203 -6.35 -17.77 0.34
CA ALA A 203 -7.66 -18.38 0.08
C ALA A 203 -7.81 -18.90 -1.36
N ASN A 204 -7.03 -18.37 -2.32
CA ASN A 204 -7.01 -18.81 -3.71
C ASN A 204 -5.79 -19.69 -4.04
N GLN A 205 -5.05 -20.15 -3.03
CA GLN A 205 -3.85 -20.99 -3.18
C GLN A 205 -2.85 -20.38 -4.18
N VAL A 206 -2.64 -19.07 -4.08
CA VAL A 206 -1.62 -18.35 -4.85
C VAL A 206 -0.40 -18.22 -3.97
N ASP A 207 0.69 -18.87 -4.33
CA ASP A 207 1.93 -18.84 -3.57
C ASP A 207 2.64 -17.47 -3.65
N PRO A 208 3.58 -17.17 -2.74
CA PRO A 208 4.34 -15.93 -2.74
C PRO A 208 4.94 -15.52 -4.09
N CYS A 209 5.58 -16.44 -4.80
CA CYS A 209 6.25 -16.13 -6.06
C CYS A 209 5.22 -15.99 -7.19
N GLU A 210 4.21 -16.87 -7.25
CA GLU A 210 3.07 -16.76 -8.16
C GLU A 210 2.40 -15.38 -8.07
N SER A 211 2.23 -14.84 -6.86
CA SER A 211 1.65 -13.50 -6.67
C SER A 211 2.46 -12.39 -7.37
N LEU A 212 3.79 -12.51 -7.39
CA LEU A 212 4.68 -11.57 -8.07
C LEU A 212 4.64 -11.75 -9.58
N VAL A 213 4.59 -13.00 -10.06
CA VAL A 213 4.44 -13.32 -11.48
C VAL A 213 3.14 -12.73 -12.01
N MET A 214 2.02 -12.95 -11.31
CA MET A 214 0.72 -12.37 -11.65
C MET A 214 0.77 -10.85 -11.70
N GLN A 215 1.52 -10.21 -10.79
CA GLN A 215 1.70 -8.75 -10.80
C GLN A 215 2.57 -8.27 -11.97
N ALA A 216 3.66 -8.98 -12.28
CA ALA A 216 4.51 -8.69 -13.44
C ALA A 216 3.74 -8.81 -14.76
N ALA A 217 2.89 -9.83 -14.89
CA ALA A 217 2.03 -10.06 -16.06
C ALA A 217 1.04 -8.91 -16.33
N THR A 218 0.80 -8.02 -15.35
CA THR A 218 -0.01 -6.80 -15.57
C THR A 218 0.74 -5.70 -16.32
N GLY A 219 2.06 -5.83 -16.48
CA GLY A 219 2.94 -4.79 -17.02
C GLY A 219 3.22 -3.60 -16.07
N ARG A 220 2.48 -3.50 -14.95
CA ARG A 220 2.60 -2.38 -14.00
C ARG A 220 3.88 -2.42 -13.16
N SER A 221 4.45 -3.60 -12.99
CA SER A 221 5.73 -3.81 -12.31
C SER A 221 6.67 -4.59 -13.22
N GLU A 222 7.95 -4.28 -13.15
CA GLU A 222 8.97 -4.89 -14.00
C GLU A 222 9.42 -6.22 -13.39
N ARG A 223 9.50 -7.28 -14.23
CA ARG A 223 9.76 -8.66 -13.81
C ARG A 223 11.07 -8.78 -13.04
N ASP A 224 12.18 -8.31 -13.59
CA ASP A 224 13.50 -8.52 -12.99
C ASP A 224 13.66 -7.68 -11.73
N SER A 225 13.11 -6.46 -11.72
CA SER A 225 13.02 -5.66 -10.49
C SER A 225 12.20 -6.35 -9.41
N LEU A 226 11.02 -6.92 -9.71
CA LEU A 226 10.22 -7.67 -8.72
C LEU A 226 10.99 -8.87 -8.19
N ARG A 227 11.49 -9.72 -9.09
CA ARG A 227 12.20 -10.95 -8.76
C ARG A 227 13.42 -10.67 -7.87
N THR A 228 14.29 -9.75 -8.31
CA THR A 228 15.54 -9.41 -7.60
C THR A 228 15.26 -8.74 -6.26
N ASN A 229 14.35 -7.76 -6.23
CA ASN A 229 14.03 -7.04 -4.99
C ASN A 229 13.30 -7.92 -3.98
N ARG A 230 12.54 -8.93 -4.42
CA ARG A 230 11.87 -9.87 -3.52
C ARG A 230 12.70 -11.10 -3.17
N GLY A 231 13.84 -11.31 -3.84
CA GLY A 231 14.84 -12.33 -3.49
C GLY A 231 14.63 -13.69 -4.14
N TRP A 232 13.86 -13.74 -5.23
CA TRP A 232 13.58 -14.97 -5.96
C TRP A 232 14.63 -15.25 -7.03
N SER A 233 15.04 -16.50 -7.17
CA SER A 233 15.90 -16.94 -8.26
C SER A 233 15.11 -17.07 -9.58
N ASP A 234 15.83 -17.18 -10.70
CA ASP A 234 15.21 -17.45 -12.00
C ASP A 234 14.52 -18.83 -12.05
N GLU A 235 15.06 -19.83 -11.34
CA GLU A 235 14.45 -21.16 -11.24
C GLU A 235 13.12 -21.13 -10.49
N GLU A 236 13.08 -20.48 -9.32
CA GLU A 236 11.86 -20.34 -8.53
C GLU A 236 10.79 -19.55 -9.29
N TRP A 237 11.20 -18.49 -10.01
CA TRP A 237 10.31 -17.73 -10.87
C TRP A 237 9.73 -18.58 -11.99
N ARG A 238 10.57 -19.35 -12.71
CA ARG A 238 10.12 -20.28 -13.75
C ARG A 238 9.17 -21.32 -13.19
N THR A 239 9.43 -21.84 -12.00
CA THR A 239 8.54 -22.80 -11.33
C THR A 239 7.16 -22.19 -11.05
N ALA A 240 7.11 -20.94 -10.56
CA ALA A 240 5.86 -20.23 -10.36
C ALA A 240 5.10 -19.97 -11.69
N VAL A 241 5.82 -19.60 -12.76
CA VAL A 241 5.24 -19.47 -14.11
C VAL A 241 4.64 -20.80 -14.59
N MET A 242 5.35 -21.92 -14.43
CA MET A 242 4.85 -23.24 -14.84
C MET A 242 3.56 -23.61 -14.11
N ARG A 243 3.49 -23.43 -12.79
CA ARG A 243 2.27 -23.70 -12.01
C ARG A 243 1.08 -22.85 -12.45
N LEU A 244 1.31 -21.57 -12.76
CA LEU A 244 0.28 -20.68 -13.27
C LEU A 244 -0.18 -21.06 -14.69
N ARG A 245 0.72 -21.58 -15.54
CA ARG A 245 0.38 -22.14 -16.86
C ARG A 245 -0.42 -23.44 -16.73
N GLU A 246 -0.03 -24.35 -15.83
CA GLU A 246 -0.78 -25.58 -15.52
C GLU A 246 -2.20 -25.28 -15.02
N ARG A 247 -2.36 -24.17 -14.27
CA ARG A 247 -3.67 -23.66 -13.82
C ARG A 247 -4.47 -22.96 -14.94
N GLY A 248 -3.87 -22.77 -16.12
CA GLY A 248 -4.44 -22.03 -17.23
C GLY A 248 -4.62 -20.54 -16.95
N TRP A 249 -3.81 -19.96 -16.06
CA TRP A 249 -3.85 -18.52 -15.73
C TRP A 249 -2.84 -17.70 -16.52
N LEU A 250 -1.78 -18.34 -17.02
CA LEU A 250 -0.85 -17.78 -17.99
C LEU A 250 -0.82 -18.63 -19.26
N ASP A 251 -0.53 -18.01 -20.40
CA ASP A 251 -0.24 -18.69 -21.65
C ASP A 251 1.25 -18.96 -21.84
N ASP A 252 1.63 -19.43 -23.02
CA ASP A 252 3.01 -19.79 -23.38
C ASP A 252 3.94 -18.57 -23.47
N ASP A 253 3.38 -17.38 -23.66
CA ASP A 253 4.10 -16.10 -23.71
C ASP A 253 4.16 -15.41 -22.33
N GLU A 254 3.80 -16.13 -21.26
CA GLU A 254 3.67 -15.62 -19.88
C GLU A 254 2.65 -14.47 -19.73
N LEU A 255 1.70 -14.35 -20.67
CA LEU A 255 0.62 -13.36 -20.62
C LEU A 255 -0.61 -13.93 -19.89
N PRO A 256 -1.41 -13.06 -19.22
CA PRO A 256 -2.59 -13.53 -18.52
C PRO A 256 -3.67 -13.99 -19.51
N THR A 257 -4.13 -15.23 -19.35
CA THR A 257 -5.27 -15.76 -20.09
C THR A 257 -6.57 -15.06 -19.65
N PRO A 258 -7.71 -15.26 -20.35
CA PRO A 258 -9.01 -14.79 -19.87
C PRO A 258 -9.37 -15.33 -18.47
N SER A 259 -9.07 -16.60 -18.19
CA SER A 259 -9.25 -17.22 -16.86
C SER A 259 -8.33 -16.63 -15.82
N GLY A 260 -7.05 -16.40 -16.15
CA GLY A 260 -6.09 -15.75 -15.24
C GLY A 260 -6.45 -14.32 -14.92
N THR A 261 -6.90 -13.56 -15.92
CA THR A 261 -7.42 -12.20 -15.74
C THR A 261 -8.64 -12.20 -14.81
N LYS A 262 -9.61 -13.09 -15.06
CA LYS A 262 -10.79 -13.24 -14.20
C LYS A 262 -10.43 -13.62 -12.76
N ALA A 263 -9.47 -14.54 -12.57
CA ALA A 263 -9.01 -14.95 -11.24
C ALA A 263 -8.35 -13.80 -10.49
N ARG A 264 -7.44 -13.07 -11.15
CA ARG A 264 -6.80 -11.89 -10.58
C ARG A 264 -7.82 -10.82 -10.22
N ASP A 265 -8.75 -10.50 -11.11
CA ASP A 265 -9.78 -9.49 -10.86
C ASP A 265 -10.68 -9.88 -9.69
N ALA A 266 -10.99 -11.17 -9.52
CA ALA A 266 -11.72 -11.66 -8.36
C ALA A 266 -10.92 -11.49 -7.05
N ILE A 267 -9.61 -11.74 -7.05
CA ILE A 267 -8.72 -11.51 -5.89
C ILE A 267 -8.65 -10.01 -5.55
N GLU A 268 -8.50 -9.15 -6.55
CA GLU A 268 -8.49 -7.69 -6.36
C GLU A 268 -9.82 -7.17 -5.82
N ALA A 269 -10.95 -7.65 -6.37
CA ALA A 269 -12.28 -7.29 -5.88
C ALA A 269 -12.52 -7.79 -4.44
N ALA A 270 -12.07 -9.00 -4.10
CA ALA A 270 -12.11 -9.51 -2.74
C ALA A 270 -11.24 -8.68 -1.78
N THR A 271 -10.07 -8.22 -2.25
CA THR A 271 -9.20 -7.32 -1.48
C THR A 271 -9.89 -5.98 -1.20
N ASP A 272 -10.52 -5.38 -2.21
CA ASP A 272 -11.27 -4.13 -2.04
C ASP A 272 -12.46 -4.32 -1.09
N ARG A 273 -13.17 -5.46 -1.17
CA ARG A 273 -14.25 -5.82 -0.25
C ARG A 273 -13.78 -5.98 1.19
N LEU A 274 -12.63 -6.61 1.41
CA LEU A 274 -12.05 -6.77 2.76
C LEU A 274 -11.53 -5.44 3.33
N ALA A 275 -11.18 -4.48 2.49
CA ALA A 275 -10.75 -3.13 2.89
C ALA A 275 -11.91 -2.15 3.06
N ALA A 276 -13.07 -2.41 2.43
CA ALA A 276 -14.25 -1.53 2.47
C ALA A 276 -14.69 -1.11 3.88
N PRO A 277 -14.72 -2.00 4.91
CA PRO A 277 -15.12 -1.62 6.27
C PRO A 277 -14.28 -0.49 6.85
N LEU A 278 -13.01 -0.38 6.45
CA LEU A 278 -12.09 0.63 6.94
C LEU A 278 -12.56 2.05 6.58
N VAL A 279 -13.18 2.23 5.42
CA VAL A 279 -13.69 3.53 4.95
C VAL A 279 -15.21 3.67 5.09
N ALA A 280 -15.93 2.56 5.30
CA ALA A 280 -17.39 2.56 5.44
C ALA A 280 -17.85 3.45 6.61
N THR A 281 -17.09 3.49 7.71
CA THR A 281 -17.36 4.34 8.88
C THR A 281 -17.29 5.84 8.56
N LEU A 282 -16.64 6.23 7.45
CA LEU A 282 -16.62 7.63 7.01
C LEU A 282 -17.89 8.02 6.25
N GLY A 283 -18.65 7.06 5.72
CA GLY A 283 -19.79 7.32 4.84
C GLY A 283 -19.41 8.26 3.69
N ALA A 284 -20.23 9.28 3.45
CA ALA A 284 -19.96 10.30 2.44
C ALA A 284 -18.65 11.08 2.66
N ARG A 285 -18.11 11.12 3.89
CA ARG A 285 -16.83 11.80 4.18
C ARG A 285 -15.62 11.06 3.63
N GLY A 286 -15.78 9.82 3.17
CA GLY A 286 -14.75 9.14 2.37
C GLY A 286 -14.39 9.95 1.13
N VAL A 287 -15.34 10.73 0.59
CA VAL A 287 -15.12 11.64 -0.54
C VAL A 287 -14.13 12.72 -0.18
N GLU A 288 -14.39 13.35 0.96
CA GLU A 288 -13.58 14.46 1.45
C GLU A 288 -12.15 14.01 1.76
N LEU A 289 -11.98 12.78 2.26
CA LEU A 289 -10.64 12.21 2.47
C LEU A 289 -9.87 12.10 1.14
N VAL A 290 -10.50 11.56 0.10
CA VAL A 290 -9.86 11.45 -1.24
C VAL A 290 -9.62 12.83 -1.85
N GLU A 291 -10.57 13.76 -1.75
CA GLU A 291 -10.42 15.14 -2.23
C GLU A 291 -9.25 15.85 -1.53
N ALA A 292 -9.07 15.67 -0.22
CA ALA A 292 -7.98 16.26 0.55
C ALA A 292 -6.61 15.60 0.28
N MET A 293 -6.55 14.28 0.08
CA MET A 293 -5.28 13.59 -0.21
C MET A 293 -4.77 13.83 -1.64
N ARG A 294 -5.68 14.00 -2.61
CA ARG A 294 -5.34 14.15 -4.03
C ARG A 294 -4.24 15.20 -4.30
N PRO A 295 -4.37 16.47 -3.90
CA PRO A 295 -3.35 17.48 -4.20
C PRO A 295 -1.99 17.17 -3.53
N LEU A 296 -1.99 16.50 -2.38
CA LEU A 296 -0.77 16.08 -1.68
C LEU A 296 -0.05 14.97 -2.46
N ALA A 297 -0.81 13.94 -2.84
CA ALA A 297 -0.31 12.80 -3.60
C ALA A 297 0.20 13.22 -4.99
N GLU A 298 -0.51 14.12 -5.68
CA GLU A 298 -0.08 14.67 -6.97
C GLU A 298 1.25 15.43 -6.85
N ARG A 299 1.44 16.24 -5.80
CA ARG A 299 2.72 16.92 -5.52
C ARG A 299 3.86 15.95 -5.29
N ILE A 300 3.66 14.94 -4.43
CA ILE A 300 4.68 13.92 -4.15
C ILE A 300 5.05 13.14 -5.42
N MET A 301 4.06 12.73 -6.21
CA MET A 301 4.29 12.02 -7.46
C MET A 301 4.96 12.91 -8.53
N ALA A 302 4.69 14.21 -8.54
CA ALA A 302 5.35 15.17 -9.43
C ALA A 302 6.81 15.45 -9.02
N ALA A 303 7.11 15.40 -7.72
CA ALA A 303 8.48 15.50 -7.20
C ALA A 303 9.35 14.28 -7.54
N GLY A 304 8.74 13.15 -7.91
CA GLY A 304 9.44 11.94 -8.36
C GLY A 304 10.03 11.09 -7.23
N GLU A 305 9.79 11.45 -5.96
CA GLU A 305 10.28 10.71 -4.79
C GLU A 305 9.78 9.26 -4.79
N VAL A 306 8.51 9.05 -5.18
CA VAL A 306 7.95 7.72 -5.40
C VAL A 306 8.01 7.42 -6.90
N PRO A 307 8.83 6.46 -7.35
CA PRO A 307 8.93 6.13 -8.77
C PRO A 307 7.58 5.64 -9.30
N ARG A 308 7.15 6.14 -10.47
CA ARG A 308 5.87 5.73 -11.09
C ARG A 308 5.80 4.22 -11.34
N ARG A 309 6.89 3.66 -11.86
CA ARG A 309 7.04 2.21 -12.03
C ARG A 309 7.81 1.68 -10.83
N ASN A 310 7.13 0.92 -9.99
CA ASN A 310 7.71 0.36 -8.77
C ASN A 310 7.08 -1.02 -8.45
N ASN A 311 7.61 -1.65 -7.40
CA ASN A 311 7.20 -3.00 -6.98
C ASN A 311 5.91 -3.03 -6.15
N MET A 312 5.24 -1.89 -5.94
CA MET A 312 3.91 -1.80 -5.32
C MET A 312 2.80 -1.87 -6.38
N GLY A 313 3.11 -1.59 -7.65
CA GLY A 313 2.14 -1.76 -8.74
C GLY A 313 0.97 -0.78 -8.70
N LEU A 314 1.15 0.35 -8.03
CA LEU A 314 0.14 1.39 -7.84
C LEU A 314 -0.35 1.88 -9.22
N PRO A 315 -1.64 1.73 -9.56
CA PRO A 315 -2.19 2.33 -10.77
C PRO A 315 -2.28 3.85 -10.54
N TRP A 316 -1.28 4.60 -11.01
CA TRP A 316 -1.33 6.06 -10.98
C TRP A 316 -1.88 6.58 -12.31
N PRO A 317 -2.85 7.52 -12.31
CA PRO A 317 -3.31 8.12 -13.56
C PRO A 317 -2.13 8.69 -14.34
N SER A 318 -2.03 8.40 -15.64
CA SER A 318 -1.06 9.11 -16.46
C SER A 318 -1.34 10.63 -16.37
N GLN A 319 -0.29 11.45 -16.42
CA GLN A 319 -0.46 12.90 -16.53
C GLN A 319 -0.90 13.28 -17.94
#